data_AF-A0AAN9ADT0-F1
#
_entry.id   AF-A0AAN9ADT0-F1
#
_cell.length_a   1.000
_cell.length_b   1.000
_cell.length_c   1.000
_cell.angle_alpha   90.00
_cell.angle_beta   90.00
_cell.angle_gamma   90.00
#
_symmetry.space_group_name_H-M   'P 1'
#
loop_
_entity.id
_entity.type
_entity.pdbx_description
1 polymer ?
#
loop_
_entity_poly.entity_id
_entity_poly.type
_entity_poly.pdbx_seq_one_letter_code
_entity_poly.pdbx_strand_id
1 'polypeptide(L)'
;DVELTPNKSARVMMSGNNLVLQDLQRTSTGTYRCFAANSQGNATSNPVPLTVRRKLLLFCVAWTHMEYCTTLNHILHQFGIHTMRTQ
;
A
#
# COMPACT_ATOMS: atom_id res chain seq x y z
N ASP A 1 -24.52 -6.37 6.57
CA ASP A 1 -23.45 -5.36 6.49
C ASP A 1 -22.76 -5.24 7.84
N VAL A 2 -21.44 -4.99 7.84
CA VAL A 2 -20.67 -4.68 9.05
C VAL A 2 -20.37 -3.18 9.02
N GLU A 3 -20.75 -2.47 10.08
CA GLU A 3 -20.45 -1.04 10.20
C GLU A 3 -18.96 -0.83 10.51
N LEU A 4 -18.33 0.07 9.75
CA LEU A 4 -16.92 0.41 9.95
C LEU A 4 -16.82 1.66 10.80
N THR A 5 -16.31 1.50 12.01
CA THR A 5 -15.99 2.62 12.90
C THR A 5 -14.53 3.05 12.71
N PRO A 6 -14.20 4.33 12.98
CA PRO A 6 -12.82 4.80 12.97
C PRO A 6 -11.96 3.95 13.91
N ASN A 7 -10.93 3.30 13.36
CA ASN A 7 -10.03 2.45 14.11
C ASN A 7 -8.61 2.62 13.57
N LYS A 8 -7.78 3.36 14.31
CA LYS A 8 -6.39 3.64 13.93
C LYS A 8 -5.54 2.37 13.86
N SER A 9 -5.76 1.41 14.76
CA SER A 9 -5.03 0.13 14.78
C SER A 9 -5.37 -0.73 13.57
N ALA A 10 -6.62 -0.71 13.13
CA ALA A 10 -7.08 -1.36 11.90
C ALA A 10 -6.89 -0.48 10.64
N ARG A 11 -6.26 0.70 10.78
CA ARG A 11 -6.02 1.67 9.70
C ARG A 11 -7.28 2.10 8.94
N VAL A 12 -8.39 2.17 9.65
CA VAL A 12 -9.68 2.70 9.18
C VAL A 12 -9.83 4.12 9.72
N MET A 13 -9.89 5.11 8.84
CA MET A 13 -10.03 6.52 9.21
C MET A 13 -11.23 7.14 8.50
N MET A 14 -11.90 8.07 9.17
CA MET A 14 -13.00 8.85 8.60
C MET A 14 -12.62 10.33 8.61
N SER A 15 -12.86 11.02 7.50
CA SER A 15 -12.63 12.46 7.37
C SER A 15 -13.85 13.10 6.69
N GLY A 16 -14.73 13.71 7.48
CA GLY A 16 -16.03 14.16 7.01
C GLY A 16 -16.82 12.99 6.43
N ASN A 17 -17.13 13.07 5.13
CA ASN A 17 -17.87 12.04 4.40
C ASN A 17 -16.96 11.02 3.69
N ASN A 18 -15.64 11.09 3.93
CA ASN A 18 -14.67 10.22 3.29
C ASN A 18 -14.23 9.08 4.22
N LEU A 19 -14.30 7.86 3.72
CA LEU A 19 -13.68 6.67 4.32
C LEU A 19 -12.28 6.47 3.72
N VAL A 20 -11.27 6.40 4.58
CA VAL A 20 -9.88 6.15 4.20
C VAL A 20 -9.43 4.83 4.81
N LEU A 21 -9.02 3.89 3.96
CA LEU A 21 -8.48 2.59 4.34
C LEU A 21 -7.00 2.54 3.93
N GLN A 22 -6.10 2.34 4.90
CA GLN A 22 -4.66 2.22 4.62
C GLN A 22 -4.17 0.79 4.85
N ASP A 23 -3.11 0.40 4.14
CA ASP A 23 -2.50 -0.94 4.23
C ASP A 23 -3.52 -2.07 4.06
N LEU A 24 -4.27 -1.99 2.95
CA LEU A 24 -5.33 -2.93 2.63
C LEU A 24 -4.79 -4.36 2.46
N GLN A 25 -5.48 -5.32 3.07
CA GLN A 25 -5.21 -6.74 2.86
C GLN A 25 -6.18 -7.33 1.83
N ARG A 26 -5.90 -8.53 1.31
CA ARG A 26 -6.82 -9.20 0.38
C ARG A 26 -8.21 -9.42 0.99
N THR A 27 -8.27 -9.65 2.29
CA THR A 27 -9.49 -9.79 3.10
C THR A 27 -10.30 -8.49 3.17
N SER A 28 -9.70 -7.34 2.86
CA SER A 28 -10.41 -6.06 2.72
C SER A 28 -11.15 -5.91 1.38
N THR A 29 -11.08 -6.90 0.50
CA THR A 29 -11.91 -6.93 -0.72
C THR A 29 -13.37 -7.12 -0.34
N GLY A 30 -14.25 -6.27 -0.88
CA GLY A 30 -15.67 -6.32 -0.55
C GLY A 30 -16.47 -5.23 -1.24
N THR A 31 -17.76 -5.15 -0.90
CA THR A 31 -18.64 -4.08 -1.35
C THR A 31 -18.91 -3.13 -0.20
N TYR A 32 -18.68 -1.84 -0.42
CA TYR A 32 -18.81 -0.80 0.58
C TYR A 32 -20.00 0.10 0.25
N ARG A 33 -20.67 0.60 1.28
CA ARG A 33 -21.80 1.54 1.19
C ARG A 33 -21.65 2.61 2.25
N CYS A 34 -22.09 3.82 1.93
CA CYS A 34 -22.25 4.88 2.92
C CYS A 34 -23.63 4.73 3.55
N PHE A 35 -23.67 4.73 4.87
CA PHE A 35 -24.90 4.76 5.65
C PHE A 35 -24.99 6.09 6.39
N ALA A 36 -26.12 6.78 6.24
CA ALA A 36 -26.41 8.03 6.93
C ALA A 36 -27.72 7.89 7.71
N ALA A 37 -27.70 8.26 8.99
CA ALA A 37 -28.87 8.25 9.85
C ALA A 37 -28.97 9.55 10.64
N ASN A 38 -30.18 10.10 10.72
CA ASN A 38 -30.54 11.23 11.55
C ASN A 38 -31.92 10.98 12.21
N SER A 39 -32.47 11.98 12.90
CA SER A 39 -33.78 11.84 13.57
C SER A 39 -34.96 11.67 12.60
N GLN A 40 -34.80 12.04 11.32
CA GLN A 40 -35.84 11.95 10.30
C GLN A 40 -35.85 10.60 9.58
N GLY A 41 -34.75 9.85 9.66
CA GLY A 41 -34.66 8.52 9.06
C GLY A 41 -33.23 8.13 8.72
N ASN A 42 -33.14 7.13 7.85
CA ASN A 42 -31.88 6.58 7.38
C ASN A 42 -31.86 6.46 5.85
N ALA A 43 -30.66 6.50 5.29
CA ALA A 43 -30.43 6.32 3.87
C ALA A 43 -29.11 5.58 3.65
N THR A 44 -29.09 4.73 2.63
CA THR A 44 -27.91 3.96 2.22
C THR A 44 -27.57 4.29 0.77
N SER A 45 -26.30 4.58 0.49
CA SER A 45 -25.84 4.86 -0.87
C SER A 45 -25.85 3.62 -1.76
N ASN A 46 -25.67 3.84 -3.07
CA ASN A 46 -25.34 2.75 -3.98
C ASN A 46 -24.04 2.02 -3.53
N PRO A 47 -23.94 0.70 -3.79
CA PRO A 47 -22.74 -0.06 -3.49
C PRO A 47 -21.54 0.36 -4.34
N VAL A 48 -20.35 0.33 -3.74
CA VAL A 48 -19.06 0.54 -4.40
C VAL A 48 -18.18 -0.69 -4.17
N PRO A 49 -17.79 -1.42 -5.23
CA PRO A 49 -16.91 -2.59 -5.11
C PRO A 49 -15.45 -2.16 -4.92
N LEU A 50 -14.76 -2.72 -3.93
CA LEU A 50 -13.33 -2.57 -3.70
C LEU A 50 -12.64 -3.93 -3.90
N THR A 51 -11.67 -4.00 -4.81
CA THR A 51 -10.88 -5.22 -5.06
C THR A 51 -9.40 -4.98 -4.78
N VAL A 52 -8.85 -5.70 -3.80
CA VAL A 52 -7.44 -5.62 -3.43
C VAL A 52 -6.66 -6.75 -4.10
N ARG A 53 -5.69 -6.39 -4.95
CA ARG A 53 -4.85 -7.35 -5.69
C ARG A 53 -3.41 -7.25 -5.20
N ARG A 54 -2.71 -8.40 -5.20
CA ARG A 54 -1.26 -8.41 -4.96
C ARG A 54 -0.55 -7.89 -6.20
N LYS A 55 0.41 -6.98 -6.00
CA LYS A 55 1.40 -6.66 -7.02
C LYS A 55 2.43 -7.78 -7.03
N LEU A 56 2.45 -8.60 -8.07
CA LEU A 56 3.54 -9.55 -8.27
C LEU A 56 4.74 -8.75 -8.81
N LEU A 57 5.75 -8.54 -7.97
CA LEU A 57 7.00 -7.95 -8.42
C LEU A 57 7.87 -9.06 -9.01
N LEU A 58 7.75 -9.28 -10.33
CA LEU A 58 8.56 -10.25 -11.09
C LEU A 58 10.03 -9.77 -11.31
N PHE A 59 10.50 -8.76 -10.59
CA PHE A 59 11.80 -8.11 -10.83
C PHE A 59 12.83 -8.34 -9.71
N CYS A 60 13.14 -9.60 -9.40
CA CYS A 60 14.34 -9.94 -8.58
C CYS A 60 15.14 -11.15 -9.11
N VAL A 61 15.02 -11.52 -10.39
CA VAL A 61 15.80 -12.64 -10.97
C VAL A 61 16.50 -12.33 -12.30
N ALA A 62 16.63 -11.05 -12.68
CA ALA A 62 17.38 -10.63 -13.86
C ALA A 62 18.65 -9.82 -13.54
N TRP A 63 19.11 -9.81 -12.28
CA TRP A 63 20.30 -9.08 -11.84
C TRP A 63 21.31 -9.95 -11.07
N THR A 64 21.18 -11.28 -11.06
CA THR A 64 22.17 -12.19 -10.44
C THR A 64 23.13 -12.82 -11.44
N HIS A 65 23.18 -12.35 -12.69
CA HIS A 65 24.17 -12.82 -13.67
C HIS A 65 24.70 -11.67 -14.54
N MET A 66 25.39 -10.72 -13.92
CA MET A 66 26.29 -9.78 -14.60
C MET A 66 27.71 -10.04 -14.08
N GLU A 67 28.42 -10.85 -14.87
CA GLU A 67 29.84 -10.71 -15.21
C GLU A 67 30.88 -10.84 -14.08
N TYR A 68 31.41 -12.07 -13.92
CA TYR A 68 32.82 -12.24 -13.62
C TYR A 68 33.64 -11.79 -14.84
N CYS A 69 34.12 -10.54 -14.84
CA CYS A 69 35.23 -10.15 -15.70
C CYS A 69 36.08 -9.09 -15.00
N THR A 70 36.80 -9.50 -13.95
CA THR A 70 37.91 -8.70 -13.43
C THR A 70 39.17 -9.04 -14.22
N THR A 71 39.54 -8.20 -15.19
CA THR A 71 40.96 -8.04 -15.54
C THR A 71 41.34 -6.56 -15.46
N LEU A 72 42.35 -6.31 -14.63
CA LEU A 72 43.25 -5.16 -14.56
C LEU A 72 42.66 -3.74 -14.34
N ASN A 73 42.69 -3.33 -13.07
CA ASN A 73 43.54 -2.24 -12.55
C ASN A 73 43.63 -0.94 -13.37
N HIS A 74 43.00 0.16 -12.92
CA HIS A 74 43.69 1.35 -12.36
C HIS A 74 42.70 2.49 -12.00
N ILE A 75 42.91 3.07 -10.80
CA ILE A 75 42.52 4.42 -10.33
C ILE A 75 41.06 4.64 -9.91
N LEU A 76 40.80 4.25 -8.66
CA LEU A 76 39.92 4.98 -7.76
C LEU A 76 40.34 6.45 -7.71
N HIS A 77 39.45 7.38 -8.05
CA HIS A 77 39.12 8.56 -7.23
C HIS A 77 38.23 9.48 -8.05
N GLN A 78 36.92 9.37 -7.80
CA GLN A 78 35.97 10.49 -7.77
C GLN A 78 34.62 9.86 -7.50
N PHE A 79 34.17 9.95 -6.25
CA PHE A 79 32.78 10.04 -5.79
C PHE A 79 32.80 9.62 -4.32
N GLY A 80 32.95 10.61 -3.45
CA GLY A 80 32.81 10.47 -2.00
C GLY A 80 31.35 10.13 -1.68
N ILE A 81 31.09 8.85 -1.42
CA ILE A 81 29.80 8.41 -0.90
C ILE A 81 30.07 7.73 0.43
N HIS A 82 29.67 8.43 1.48
CA HIS A 82 29.69 7.95 2.86
C HIS A 82 28.75 6.76 2.99
N THR A 83 29.29 5.69 3.60
CA THR A 83 28.61 4.52 4.16
C THR A 83 27.08 4.65 4.32
N MET A 84 26.34 3.77 3.66
CA MET A 84 24.94 3.50 3.99
C MET A 84 24.87 2.62 5.26
N ARG A 85 24.22 3.13 6.31
CA ARG A 85 23.63 2.31 7.37
C ARG A 85 22.17 2.05 7.03
N THR A 86 21.75 0.83 7.34
CA THR A 86 20.38 0.33 7.26
C THR A 86 19.43 1.08 8.19
N GLN A 87 18.23 1.36 7.69
CA GLN A 87 17.00 1.24 8.47
C GLN A 87 16.03 0.36 7.67
#